data_AF-A0A2N5YKE0-F1
#
_entry.id   AF-A0A2N5YKE0-F1
#
_cell.length_a   1.000
_cell.length_b   1.000
_cell.length_c   1.000
_cell.angle_alpha   90.00
_cell.angle_beta   90.00
_cell.angle_gamma   90.00
#
_symmetry.space_group_name_H-M   'P 1'
#
loop_
_entity.id
_entity.type
_entity.pdbx_description
1 polymer ?
#
loop_
_entity_poly.entity_id
_entity_poly.type
_entity_poly.pdbx_seq_one_letter_code
_entity_poly.pdbx_strand_id
1 'polypeptide(L)'
;MYGKPDEFSSNGTEFANQLIGLYTNSIGRWAFPVIAIAALATMLSTTITCIDAYPRVLQPSIQQLFDSTKKSNSKSYLIWMLILISGSLVMLLYFSKNMAFMVDLATTISVITAPVLAILNYKVIFHKHVPAEVKPKKWLGIYSIASIILLLILSASYIAYKVIN
;
A
#
# COMPACT_ATOMS: atom_id res chain seq x y z
N MET A 1 -9.25 -8.62 21.81
CA MET A 1 -9.40 -9.88 21.01
C MET A 1 -10.89 -10.18 20.92
N TYR A 2 -11.43 -10.83 19.87
CA TYR A 2 -12.87 -11.11 19.81
C TYR A 2 -13.29 -11.90 21.07
N GLY A 3 -14.12 -11.29 21.92
CA GLY A 3 -14.53 -11.85 23.22
C GLY A 3 -13.53 -11.71 24.39
N LYS A 4 -12.43 -10.94 24.29
CA LYS A 4 -11.58 -10.57 25.44
C LYS A 4 -11.56 -9.05 25.66
N PRO A 5 -11.45 -8.59 26.93
CA PRO A 5 -11.41 -7.18 27.30
C PRO A 5 -10.16 -6.43 26.82
N ASP A 6 -9.10 -7.14 26.43
CA ASP A 6 -7.86 -6.49 25.97
C ASP A 6 -8.00 -6.03 24.51
N GLU A 7 -8.08 -4.71 24.33
CA GLU A 7 -7.90 -4.03 23.06
C GLU A 7 -6.42 -4.06 22.64
N PHE A 8 -6.18 -3.98 21.33
CA PHE A 8 -4.82 -3.84 20.83
C PHE A 8 -4.24 -2.49 21.26
N SER A 9 -2.98 -2.49 21.68
CA SER A 9 -2.28 -1.26 22.02
C SER A 9 -2.24 -0.33 20.80
N SER A 10 -2.48 0.96 21.03
CA SER A 10 -2.28 1.99 20.01
C SER A 10 -0.80 2.24 19.71
N ASN A 11 0.11 1.74 20.55
CA ASN A 11 1.56 1.78 20.31
C ASN A 11 1.99 0.64 19.38
N GLY A 12 2.68 0.97 18.29
CA GLY A 12 3.01 -0.01 17.26
C GLY A 12 3.98 -1.12 17.67
N THR A 13 4.94 -0.85 18.57
CA THR A 13 5.85 -1.91 19.04
C THR A 13 5.13 -2.91 19.92
N GLU A 14 4.18 -2.43 20.73
CA GLU A 14 3.40 -3.29 21.61
C GLU A 14 2.33 -4.05 20.83
N PHE A 15 1.70 -3.41 19.84
CA PHE A 15 0.81 -4.08 18.88
C PHE A 15 1.49 -5.26 18.19
N ALA A 16 2.73 -5.08 17.70
CA ALA A 16 3.48 -6.16 17.05
C ALA A 16 3.73 -7.34 18.01
N ASN A 17 4.13 -7.06 19.25
CA ASN A 17 4.31 -8.09 20.27
C ASN A 17 2.99 -8.81 20.61
N GLN A 18 1.88 -8.07 20.73
CA GLN A 18 0.55 -8.63 20.97
C GLN A 18 0.09 -9.52 19.81
N LEU A 19 0.35 -9.11 18.57
CA LEU A 19 -0.01 -9.88 17.38
C LEU A 19 0.79 -11.20 17.30
N ILE A 20 2.11 -11.14 17.46
CA ILE A 20 2.97 -12.33 17.48
C ILE A 20 2.57 -13.23 18.66
N GLY A 21 2.31 -12.66 19.83
CA GLY A 21 1.86 -13.36 21.02
C GLY A 21 0.52 -14.06 20.83
N LEU A 22 -0.44 -13.43 20.15
CA LEU A 22 -1.74 -14.02 19.81
C LEU A 22 -1.57 -15.29 19.00
N TYR A 23 -0.80 -15.25 17.92
CA TYR A 23 -0.55 -16.42 17.08
C TYR A 23 0.29 -17.48 17.78
N THR A 24 1.30 -17.07 18.56
CA THR A 24 2.13 -18.00 19.35
C THR A 24 1.31 -18.74 20.40
N ASN A 25 0.37 -18.05 21.06
CA ASN A 25 -0.53 -18.66 22.05
C ASN A 25 -1.55 -19.61 21.39
N SER A 26 -2.00 -19.31 20.17
CA SER A 26 -2.98 -20.14 19.47
C SER A 26 -2.38 -21.37 18.78
N ILE A 27 -1.17 -21.26 18.22
CA ILE A 27 -0.52 -22.32 17.44
C ILE A 27 0.48 -23.11 18.29
N GLY A 28 1.08 -22.47 19.29
CA GLY A 28 2.09 -23.04 20.17
C GLY A 28 3.42 -22.28 20.12
N ARG A 29 4.18 -22.35 21.22
CA ARG A 29 5.45 -21.63 21.39
C ARG A 29 6.50 -21.91 20.32
N TRP A 30 6.48 -23.11 19.73
CA TRP A 30 7.39 -23.51 18.66
C TRP A 30 7.23 -22.66 17.39
N ALA A 31 6.05 -22.05 17.16
CA ALA A 31 5.77 -21.23 15.99
C ALA A 31 6.36 -19.81 16.08
N PHE A 32 6.75 -19.36 17.28
CA PHE A 32 7.31 -18.02 17.49
C PHE A 32 8.43 -17.65 16.51
N PRO A 33 9.53 -18.43 16.37
CA PRO A 33 10.61 -18.07 15.45
C PRO A 33 10.15 -18.00 13.99
N VAL A 34 9.22 -18.86 13.56
CA VAL A 34 8.67 -18.85 12.20
C VAL A 34 7.87 -17.57 11.95
N ILE A 35 6.97 -17.23 12.87
CA ILE A 35 6.13 -16.03 12.79
C ILE A 35 6.99 -14.77 12.82
N ALA A 36 7.97 -14.69 13.73
CA ALA A 36 8.84 -13.53 13.87
C ALA A 36 9.68 -13.27 12.60
N ILE A 37 10.27 -14.32 12.02
CA ILE A 37 11.03 -14.22 10.76
C ILE A 37 10.11 -13.82 9.61
N ALA A 38 8.93 -14.44 9.50
CA ALA A 38 7.98 -14.11 8.44
C ALA A 38 7.48 -12.66 8.54
N ALA A 39 7.18 -12.19 9.75
CA ALA A 39 6.75 -10.81 10.00
C ALA A 39 7.86 -9.81 9.63
N LEU A 40 9.10 -10.07 10.10
CA LEU A 40 10.26 -9.23 9.77
C LEU A 40 10.51 -9.20 8.26
N ALA A 41 10.55 -10.36 7.60
CA ALA A 41 10.78 -10.46 6.16
C ALA A 41 9.71 -9.72 5.36
N THR A 42 8.44 -9.85 5.75
CA THR A 42 7.32 -9.18 5.09
C THR A 42 7.41 -7.65 5.23
N MET A 43 7.64 -7.14 6.44
CA MET A 43 7.74 -5.69 6.68
C MET A 43 9.01 -5.07 6.08
N LEU A 44 10.13 -5.80 6.10
CA LEU A 44 11.38 -5.36 5.47
C LEU A 44 11.22 -5.31 3.94
N SER A 45 10.66 -6.36 3.34
CA SER A 45 10.47 -6.42 1.89
C SER A 45 9.56 -5.29 1.38
N THR A 46 8.47 -4.98 2.08
CA THR A 46 7.59 -3.88 1.69
C THR A 46 8.28 -2.52 1.81
N THR A 47 9.08 -2.33 2.86
CA THR A 47 9.86 -1.10 3.05
C THR A 47 10.88 -0.88 1.93
N ILE A 48 11.66 -1.92 1.59
CA ILE A 48 12.64 -1.86 0.48
C ILE A 48 11.91 -1.60 -0.84
N THR A 49 10.81 -2.31 -1.10
CA THR A 49 10.03 -2.15 -2.34
C THR A 49 9.51 -0.73 -2.49
N CYS A 50 8.97 -0.11 -1.43
CA CYS A 50 8.49 1.27 -1.47
C CYS A 50 9.63 2.27 -1.71
N ILE A 51 10.74 2.15 -0.98
CA ILE A 51 11.88 3.07 -1.11
C ILE A 51 12.49 3.02 -2.51
N ASP A 52 12.48 1.88 -3.19
CA ASP A 52 12.97 1.76 -4.58
C ASP A 52 11.93 2.16 -5.64
N ALA A 53 10.68 1.70 -5.49
CA ALA A 53 9.65 1.86 -6.52
C ALA A 53 9.21 3.31 -6.69
N TYR A 54 9.00 4.06 -5.60
CA TYR A 54 8.47 5.41 -5.68
C TYR A 54 9.42 6.38 -6.41
N PRO A 55 10.73 6.46 -6.11
CA PRO A 55 11.65 7.32 -6.87
C PRO A 55 11.73 6.93 -8.35
N ARG A 56 11.70 5.62 -8.66
CA ARG A 56 11.74 5.11 -10.04
C ARG A 56 10.54 5.56 -10.88
N VAL A 57 9.37 5.71 -10.26
CA VAL A 57 8.14 6.16 -10.95
C VAL A 57 7.97 7.68 -10.90
N LEU A 58 8.28 8.32 -9.78
CA LEU A 58 8.10 9.77 -9.60
C LEU A 58 9.04 10.59 -10.49
N GLN A 59 10.29 10.17 -10.62
CA GLN A 59 11.28 10.88 -11.44
C GLN A 59 10.81 11.09 -12.89
N PRO A 60 10.50 10.04 -13.68
CA PRO A 60 10.04 10.23 -15.05
C PRO A 60 8.66 10.91 -15.12
N SER A 61 7.76 10.65 -14.16
CA SER A 61 6.42 11.25 -14.14
C SER A 61 6.47 12.78 -14.00
N ILE A 62 7.30 13.29 -13.08
CA ILE A 62 7.46 14.73 -12.84
C ILE A 62 8.22 15.40 -13.98
N GLN A 63 9.23 14.72 -14.53
CA GLN A 63 9.94 15.19 -15.70
C GLN A 63 8.99 15.38 -16.89
N GLN A 64 8.12 14.41 -17.14
CA GLN A 64 7.13 14.50 -18.21
C GLN A 64 6.07 15.59 -17.95
N LEU A 65 5.71 15.84 -16.69
CA LEU A 65 4.72 16.85 -16.32
C LEU A 65 5.24 18.29 -16.44
N PHE A 66 6.51 18.54 -16.11
CA PHE A 66 7.05 19.90 -15.99
C PHE A 66 8.16 20.27 -16.99
N ASP A 67 8.94 19.32 -17.50
CA ASP A 67 10.15 19.63 -18.28
C ASP A 67 10.54 18.46 -19.21
N SER A 68 9.73 18.25 -20.26
CA SER A 68 9.84 17.14 -21.21
C SER A 68 11.19 17.07 -21.97
N THR A 69 11.98 18.15 -21.95
CA THR A 69 13.24 18.28 -22.72
C THR A 69 14.52 17.96 -21.93
N LYS A 70 14.48 17.86 -20.59
CA LYS A 70 15.67 17.60 -19.78
C LYS A 70 15.99 16.11 -19.69
N LYS A 71 17.25 15.71 -19.87
CA LYS A 71 17.69 14.31 -19.66
C LYS A 71 17.51 13.90 -18.20
N SER A 72 17.08 12.65 -18.01
CA SER A 72 16.96 11.99 -16.69
C SER A 72 18.28 12.10 -15.92
N ASN A 73 18.26 12.83 -14.81
CA ASN A 73 19.42 13.04 -13.95
C ASN A 73 19.41 12.00 -12.83
N SER A 74 20.46 11.16 -12.74
CA SER A 74 20.61 10.17 -11.67
C SER A 74 20.54 10.77 -10.26
N LYS A 75 20.81 12.08 -10.11
CA LYS A 75 20.67 12.78 -8.82
C LYS A 75 19.20 12.96 -8.40
N SER A 76 18.26 12.99 -9.34
CA SER A 76 16.81 13.14 -9.06
C SER A 76 16.26 11.92 -8.32
N TYR A 77 16.65 10.71 -8.72
CA TYR A 77 16.30 9.47 -8.02
C TYR A 77 16.71 9.51 -6.54
N LEU A 78 17.96 9.89 -6.26
CA LEU A 78 18.49 9.98 -4.89
C LEU A 78 17.75 11.03 -4.06
N ILE A 79 17.39 12.17 -4.66
CA ILE A 79 16.61 13.20 -3.97
C ILE A 79 15.23 12.67 -3.59
N TRP A 80 14.52 12.02 -4.51
CA TRP A 80 13.21 11.42 -4.22
C TRP A 80 13.30 10.32 -3.15
N MET A 81 14.34 9.49 -3.20
CA MET A 81 14.60 8.48 -2.17
C MET A 81 14.81 9.11 -0.79
N LEU A 82 15.64 10.15 -0.69
CA LEU A 82 15.89 10.86 0.57
C LEU A 82 14.63 11.56 1.11
N ILE A 83 13.82 12.14 0.23
CA ILE A 83 12.52 12.73 0.60
C ILE A 83 11.59 11.67 1.18
N LEU A 84 11.51 10.49 0.57
CA LEU A 84 10.66 9.41 1.07
C LEU A 84 11.15 8.86 2.41
N ILE A 85 12.45 8.61 2.53
CA ILE A 85 13.04 8.12 3.79
C ILE A 85 12.79 9.14 4.90
N SER A 86 13.13 10.41 4.67
CA SER A 86 12.92 11.47 5.67
C SER A 86 11.44 11.66 6.02
N GLY A 87 10.54 11.72 5.03
CA GLY A 87 9.09 11.81 5.24
C GLY A 87 8.54 10.62 6.04
N SER A 88 8.99 9.40 5.73
CA SER A 88 8.60 8.20 6.47
C SER A 88 9.09 8.21 7.91
N LEU A 89 10.32 8.69 8.15
CA LEU A 89 10.88 8.82 9.50
C LEU A 89 10.12 9.85 10.33
N VAL A 90 9.78 11.00 9.74
CA VAL A 90 8.95 12.03 10.38
C VAL A 90 7.59 11.42 10.74
N MET A 91 6.93 10.72 9.80
CA MET A 91 5.67 10.03 10.08
C MET A 91 5.80 9.04 11.24
N LEU A 92 6.86 8.23 11.29
CA LEU A 92 7.09 7.29 12.38
C LEU A 92 7.32 8.00 13.72
N LEU A 93 8.14 9.06 13.76
CA LEU A 93 8.46 9.76 15.02
C LEU A 93 7.22 10.44 15.63
N TYR A 94 6.34 11.01 14.81
CA TYR A 94 5.16 11.73 15.29
C TYR A 94 3.93 10.82 15.49
N PHE A 95 3.75 9.78 14.67
CA PHE A 95 2.52 8.98 14.66
C PHE A 95 2.69 7.54 15.20
N SER A 96 3.90 7.07 15.53
CA SER A 96 4.11 5.71 16.10
C SER A 96 3.37 5.45 17.42
N LYS A 97 3.07 6.51 18.18
CA LYS A 97 2.26 6.44 19.40
C LYS A 97 0.77 6.18 19.14
N ASN A 98 0.32 6.36 17.90
CA ASN A 98 -1.04 6.09 17.45
C ASN A 98 -1.02 5.31 16.13
N MET A 99 -0.51 4.08 16.18
CA MET A 99 -0.45 3.18 15.04
C MET A 99 -1.85 2.88 14.49
N ALA A 100 -2.87 2.79 15.34
CA ALA A 100 -4.25 2.61 14.92
C ALA A 100 -4.68 3.69 13.91
N PHE A 101 -4.37 4.96 14.21
CA PHE A 101 -4.60 6.07 13.29
C PHE A 101 -3.79 5.93 11.99
N MET A 102 -2.52 5.56 12.06
CA MET A 102 -1.69 5.36 10.85
C MET A 102 -2.26 4.28 9.93
N VAL A 103 -2.66 3.14 10.50
CA VAL A 103 -3.24 2.02 9.76
C VAL A 103 -4.58 2.40 9.16
N ASP A 104 -5.44 3.09 9.91
CA ASP A 104 -6.73 3.56 9.42
C ASP A 104 -6.58 4.58 8.28
N LEU A 105 -5.68 5.56 8.43
CA LEU A 105 -5.36 6.53 7.38
C LEU A 105 -4.86 5.82 6.12
N ALA A 106 -3.86 4.95 6.25
CA ALA A 106 -3.28 4.22 5.11
C ALA A 106 -4.32 3.34 4.41
N THR A 107 -5.16 2.63 5.18
CA THR A 107 -6.23 1.79 4.64
C THR A 107 -7.28 2.65 3.93
N THR A 108 -7.67 3.78 4.51
CA THR A 108 -8.62 4.72 3.90
C THR A 108 -8.12 5.21 2.54
N ILE A 109 -6.89 5.70 2.48
CA ILE A 109 -6.29 6.18 1.21
C ILE A 109 -6.21 5.02 0.21
N SER A 110 -5.79 3.83 0.63
CA SER A 110 -5.66 2.66 -0.25
C SER A 110 -7.02 2.25 -0.85
N VAL A 111 -8.08 2.20 -0.03
CA VAL A 111 -9.43 1.84 -0.49
C VAL A 111 -9.96 2.86 -1.50
N ILE A 112 -9.76 4.16 -1.25
CA ILE A 112 -10.23 5.24 -2.14
C ILE A 112 -9.43 5.27 -3.46
N THR A 113 -8.12 5.00 -3.39
CA THR A 113 -7.24 5.05 -4.57
C THR A 113 -7.31 3.81 -5.44
N ALA A 114 -7.65 2.64 -4.87
CA ALA A 114 -7.77 1.37 -5.59
C ALA A 114 -8.66 1.44 -6.86
N PRO A 115 -9.91 1.93 -6.84
CA PRO A 115 -10.74 2.02 -8.05
C PRO A 115 -10.15 2.97 -9.09
N VAL A 116 -9.53 4.08 -8.66
CA VAL A 116 -8.88 5.03 -9.58
C VAL A 116 -7.73 4.36 -10.32
N LEU A 117 -6.84 3.67 -9.60
CA LEU A 117 -5.72 2.94 -10.19
C LEU A 117 -6.18 1.82 -11.12
N ALA A 118 -7.24 1.09 -10.74
CA ALA A 118 -7.81 0.03 -11.57
C ALA A 118 -8.37 0.58 -12.91
N ILE A 119 -9.09 1.71 -12.87
CA ILE A 119 -9.62 2.37 -14.07
C ILE A 119 -8.48 2.86 -14.98
N LEU A 120 -7.44 3.47 -14.40
CA LEU A 120 -6.28 3.93 -15.16
C LEU A 120 -5.56 2.76 -15.83
N ASN A 121 -5.31 1.67 -15.10
CA ASN A 121 -4.68 0.47 -15.66
C ASN A 121 -5.52 -0.14 -16.79
N TYR A 122 -6.83 -0.22 -16.63
CA TYR A 122 -7.74 -0.68 -17.67
C TYR A 122 -7.69 0.21 -18.92
N LYS A 123 -7.71 1.54 -18.74
CA LYS A 123 -7.62 2.49 -19.87
C LYS A 123 -6.29 2.38 -20.60
N VAL A 124 -5.18 2.23 -19.88
CA VAL A 124 -3.83 2.13 -20.46
C VAL A 124 -3.70 0.85 -21.27
N ILE A 125 -4.08 -0.31 -20.73
CA ILE A 125 -3.86 -1.59 -21.42
C ILE A 125 -4.72 -1.74 -22.69
N PHE A 126 -5.91 -1.15 -22.72
CA PHE A 126 -6.79 -1.16 -23.89
C PHE A 126 -6.61 0.06 -24.81
N HIS A 127 -5.66 0.96 -24.52
CA HIS A 127 -5.43 2.16 -25.32
C HIS A 127 -5.05 1.84 -26.78
N LYS A 128 -5.28 2.81 -27.67
CA LYS A 128 -4.98 2.68 -29.11
C LYS A 128 -3.48 2.46 -29.40
N HIS A 129 -2.61 2.97 -28.54
CA HIS A 129 -1.14 2.87 -28.66
C HIS A 129 -0.57 1.51 -28.21
N VAL A 130 -1.37 0.65 -27.57
CA VAL A 130 -0.93 -0.69 -27.18
C VAL A 130 -1.12 -1.65 -28.37
N PRO A 131 -0.08 -2.40 -28.80
CA PRO A 131 -0.19 -3.35 -29.90
C PRO A 131 -1.28 -4.41 -29.63
N ALA A 132 -2.03 -4.80 -30.66
CA ALA A 132 -3.14 -5.74 -30.50
C ALA A 132 -2.71 -7.11 -29.97
N GLU A 133 -1.47 -7.51 -30.26
CA GLU A 133 -0.86 -8.79 -29.85
C GLU A 133 -0.67 -8.92 -28.34
N VAL A 134 -0.41 -7.80 -27.65
CA VAL A 134 -0.20 -7.78 -26.20
C VAL A 134 -1.47 -7.42 -25.42
N LYS A 135 -2.59 -7.14 -26.12
CA LYS A 135 -3.85 -6.82 -25.45
C LYS A 135 -4.43 -8.06 -24.76
N PRO A 136 -4.97 -7.91 -23.54
CA PRO A 136 -5.63 -9.00 -22.84
C PRO A 136 -6.79 -9.58 -23.65
N LYS A 137 -7.05 -10.88 -23.48
CA LYS A 137 -8.22 -11.54 -24.07
C LYS A 137 -9.52 -10.86 -23.62
N LYS A 138 -10.56 -10.92 -24.44
CA LYS A 138 -11.87 -10.26 -24.15
C LYS A 138 -12.45 -10.61 -22.78
N TRP A 139 -12.30 -11.87 -22.34
CA TRP A 139 -12.78 -12.31 -21.02
C TRP A 139 -12.05 -11.63 -19.86
N LEU A 140 -10.74 -11.36 -19.98
CA LEU A 140 -9.97 -10.60 -18.99
C LEU A 140 -10.42 -9.14 -18.93
N GLY A 141 -10.86 -8.58 -20.07
CA GLY A 141 -11.49 -7.26 -20.12
C GLY A 141 -12.79 -7.22 -19.30
N ILE A 142 -13.67 -8.20 -19.50
CA ILE A 142 -14.93 -8.33 -18.74
C ILE A 142 -14.64 -8.52 -17.25
N TYR A 143 -13.70 -9.41 -16.91
CA TYR A 143 -13.27 -9.63 -15.53
C TYR A 143 -12.75 -8.34 -14.89
N SER A 144 -11.91 -7.59 -15.61
CA SER A 144 -11.39 -6.31 -15.11
C SER A 144 -12.49 -5.28 -14.88
N ILE A 145 -13.50 -5.21 -15.74
CA ILE A 145 -14.66 -4.32 -15.52
C ILE A 145 -15.44 -4.75 -14.28
N ALA A 146 -15.69 -6.05 -14.11
CA ALA A 146 -16.37 -6.58 -12.93
C ALA A 146 -15.60 -6.26 -11.63
N SER A 147 -14.27 -6.42 -11.63
CA SER A 147 -13.41 -6.03 -10.52
C SER A 147 -13.43 -4.53 -10.24
N ILE A 148 -13.44 -3.68 -11.27
CA ILE A 148 -13.55 -2.22 -11.09
C ILE A 148 -14.88 -1.85 -10.43
N ILE A 149 -16.00 -2.43 -10.89
CA ILE A 149 -17.33 -2.20 -10.29
C ILE A 149 -17.32 -2.65 -8.83
N LEU A 150 -16.76 -3.83 -8.54
CA LEU A 150 -16.64 -4.33 -7.17
C LEU A 150 -15.81 -3.38 -6.30
N LEU A 151 -14.66 -2.91 -6.78
CA LEU A 151 -13.82 -1.94 -6.05
C LEU A 151 -14.54 -0.62 -5.80
N LEU A 152 -15.32 -0.12 -6.77
CA LEU A 152 -16.14 1.07 -6.59
C LEU A 152 -17.20 0.89 -5.52
N ILE A 153 -17.92 -0.25 -5.52
CA ILE A 153 -18.92 -0.58 -4.51
C ILE A 153 -18.28 -0.68 -3.13
N LEU A 154 -17.17 -1.42 -3.00
CA LEU A 154 -16.45 -1.56 -1.75
C LEU A 154 -15.95 -0.21 -1.23
N SER A 155 -15.34 0.61 -2.09
CA SER A 155 -14.89 1.95 -1.72
C SER A 155 -16.05 2.86 -1.28
N ALA A 156 -17.18 2.83 -1.99
CA ALA A 156 -18.36 3.62 -1.63
C ALA A 156 -18.95 3.16 -0.29
N SER A 157 -19.06 1.84 -0.07
CA SER A 157 -19.55 1.27 1.18
C SER A 157 -18.65 1.61 2.37
N TYR A 158 -17.33 1.58 2.18
CA TYR A 158 -16.36 1.93 3.21
C TYR A 158 -16.47 3.40 3.62
N ILE A 159 -16.56 4.31 2.64
CA ILE A 159 -16.77 5.75 2.91
C ILE A 159 -18.10 5.97 3.61
N ALA A 160 -19.19 5.35 3.13
CA ALA A 160 -20.51 5.49 3.75
C ALA A 160 -20.49 5.05 5.22
N TYR A 161 -19.88 3.89 5.51
CA TYR A 161 -19.70 3.40 6.89
C TYR A 161 -18.93 4.40 7.75
N LYS A 162 -17.84 4.96 7.24
CA LYS A 162 -16.96 5.90 7.96
C LYS A 162 -17.55 7.30 8.16
N VAL A 163 -18.56 7.69 7.36
CA VAL A 163 -19.27 8.97 7.52
C VAL A 163 -20.43 8.84 8.51
N ILE A 164 -21.07 7.66 8.57
CA ILE A 164 -22.22 7.41 9.45
C ILE A 164 -21.78 7.15 10.90
N ASN A 165 -20.58 6.62 11.11
CA ASN A 165 -20.10 6.09 12.39
C ASN A 165 -18.73 6.64 12.79
#